data_AF-A0A7Y8IKK6-F1
#
_entry.id   AF-A0A7Y8IKK6-F1
#
_cell.length_a   1.000
_cell.length_b   1.000
_cell.length_c   1.000
_cell.angle_alpha   90.00
_cell.angle_beta   90.00
_cell.angle_gamma   90.00
#
_symmetry.space_group_name_H-M   'P 1'
#
loop_
_entity.id
_entity.type
_entity.pdbx_description
1 polymer ?
#
loop_
_entity_poly.entity_id
_entity_poly.type
_entity_poly.pdbx_seq_one_letter_code
_entity_poly.pdbx_strand_id
1 'polypeptide(L)'
;TKLIEAAKGLTQSARSADATGRATLAAQFDALLDQIDELASDSGYKGINLLGGDDLTVDFNEDGSSSLTVSGFDATVGGDLNIATAANNWVADTDIDTAVSDLDAALGTLRSKASTLAANLSVITIRQDFTSGMINTLQTGADKLTLADMNEEGANMLMLQTRQALGTTALSLASQAAQSVLRLF
;
A
#
# COMPACT_ATOMS: atom_id res chain seq x y z
N THR A 1 17.08 7.24 10.22
CA THR A 1 18.12 8.29 9.98
C THR A 1 18.44 9.13 11.21
N LYS A 2 17.46 9.55 12.02
CA LYS A 2 17.73 10.39 13.22
C LYS A 2 18.75 9.80 14.21
N LEU A 3 18.74 8.48 14.42
CA LEU A 3 19.73 7.80 15.27
C LEU A 3 21.16 7.92 14.70
N ILE A 4 21.31 7.80 13.38
CA ILE A 4 22.60 7.98 12.69
C ILE A 4 23.07 9.44 12.79
N GLU A 5 22.16 10.40 12.70
CA GLU A 5 22.49 11.83 12.92
C GLU A 5 22.90 12.11 14.37
N ALA A 6 22.25 11.46 15.34
CA ALA A 6 22.63 11.55 16.76
C ALA A 6 24.03 10.93 16.98
N ALA A 7 24.31 9.77 16.39
CA ALA A 7 25.61 9.13 16.43
C ALA A 7 26.71 10.03 15.82
N LYS A 8 26.40 10.75 14.73
CA LYS A 8 27.28 11.78 14.15
C LYS A 8 27.50 12.97 15.10
N GLY A 9 26.52 13.32 15.92
CA GLY A 9 26.70 14.32 16.97
C GLY A 9 27.72 13.90 18.03
N LEU A 10 27.76 12.60 18.37
CA LEU A 10 28.71 12.05 19.32
C LEU A 10 30.14 12.05 18.78
N THR A 11 30.35 11.69 17.51
CA THR A 11 31.69 11.72 16.89
C THR A 11 32.27 13.14 16.86
N GLN A 12 31.42 14.16 16.63
CA GLN A 12 31.85 15.55 16.66
C GLN A 12 32.20 16.02 18.09
N SER A 13 31.44 15.57 19.08
CA SER A 13 31.72 15.86 20.50
C SER A 13 33.02 15.20 20.96
N ALA A 14 33.32 14.00 20.44
CA ALA A 14 34.52 13.24 20.79
C ALA A 14 35.83 13.92 20.34
N ARG A 15 35.81 14.71 19.26
CA ARG A 15 37.02 15.42 18.79
C ARG A 15 37.60 16.37 19.83
N SER A 16 36.76 17.04 20.60
CA SER A 16 37.16 17.98 21.66
C SER A 16 37.30 17.35 23.05
N ALA A 17 36.99 16.06 23.20
CA ALA A 17 37.02 15.37 24.48
C ALA A 17 38.41 14.81 24.81
N ASP A 18 38.71 14.68 26.11
CA ASP A 18 39.86 13.93 26.60
C ASP A 18 39.67 12.41 26.46
N ALA A 19 40.69 11.61 26.79
CA ALA A 19 40.65 10.16 26.60
C ALA A 19 39.47 9.48 27.34
N THR A 20 39.14 9.94 28.54
CA THR A 20 38.01 9.41 29.33
C THR A 20 36.67 9.79 28.73
N GLY A 21 36.53 11.04 28.28
CA GLY A 21 35.34 11.53 27.59
C GLY A 21 35.12 10.83 26.26
N ARG A 22 36.19 10.58 25.49
CA ARG A 22 36.12 9.80 24.24
C ARG A 22 35.64 8.38 24.47
N ALA A 23 36.18 7.69 25.48
CA ALA A 23 35.71 6.34 25.82
C ALA A 23 34.22 6.32 26.23
N THR A 24 33.75 7.34 26.95
CA THR A 24 32.33 7.47 27.30
C THR A 24 31.45 7.69 26.07
N LEU A 25 31.87 8.58 25.17
CA LEU A 25 31.16 8.88 23.92
C LEU A 25 31.17 7.70 22.94
N ALA A 26 32.27 6.94 22.89
CA ALA A 26 32.37 5.69 22.12
C ALA A 26 31.35 4.66 22.61
N ALA A 27 31.22 4.46 23.93
CA ALA A 27 30.21 3.56 24.48
C ALA A 27 28.77 4.04 24.19
N GLN A 28 28.52 5.35 24.24
CA GLN A 28 27.21 5.92 23.85
C GLN A 28 26.94 5.74 22.34
N PHE A 29 27.97 5.83 21.52
CA PHE A 29 27.87 5.58 20.08
C PHE A 29 27.50 4.13 19.80
N ASP A 30 28.18 3.17 20.41
CA ASP A 30 27.86 1.75 20.26
C ASP A 30 26.43 1.45 20.74
N ALA A 31 25.99 2.04 21.85
CA ALA A 31 24.60 1.91 22.30
C ALA A 31 23.59 2.50 21.29
N LEU A 32 23.93 3.57 20.56
CA LEU A 32 23.09 4.07 19.48
C LEU A 32 23.09 3.15 18.25
N LEU A 33 24.21 2.47 17.98
CA LEU A 33 24.26 1.43 16.94
C LEU A 33 23.34 0.26 17.30
N ASP A 34 23.35 -0.19 18.55
CA ASP A 34 22.42 -1.22 19.02
C ASP A 34 20.95 -0.79 18.84
N GLN A 35 20.62 0.48 19.13
CA GLN A 35 19.27 1.03 18.89
C GLN A 35 18.89 1.09 17.40
N ILE A 36 19.87 1.23 16.50
CA ILE A 36 19.63 1.17 15.05
C ILE A 36 19.25 -0.26 14.65
N ASP A 37 19.97 -1.26 15.18
CA ASP A 37 19.69 -2.67 14.93
C ASP A 37 18.32 -3.10 15.47
N GLU A 38 18.00 -2.70 16.70
CA GLU A 38 16.68 -2.93 17.30
C GLU A 38 15.57 -2.32 16.46
N LEU A 39 15.73 -1.07 16.01
CA LEU A 39 14.73 -0.41 15.18
C LEU A 39 14.55 -1.10 13.82
N ALA A 40 15.64 -1.54 13.18
CA ALA A 40 15.58 -2.27 11.93
C ALA A 40 14.85 -3.62 12.13
N SER A 41 15.17 -4.34 13.20
CA SER A 41 14.54 -5.62 13.56
C SER A 41 13.04 -5.48 13.88
N ASP A 42 12.65 -4.41 14.58
CA ASP A 42 11.27 -4.18 15.03
C ASP A 42 10.34 -3.63 13.94
N SER A 43 10.87 -3.26 12.77
CA SER A 43 10.11 -2.61 11.68
C SER A 43 9.22 -3.57 10.87
N GLY A 44 8.94 -4.77 11.39
CA GLY A 44 8.10 -5.76 10.73
C GLY A 44 6.63 -5.35 10.62
N TYR A 45 6.04 -5.55 9.44
CA TYR A 45 4.61 -5.40 9.17
C TYR A 45 4.01 -6.72 8.70
N LYS A 46 3.03 -7.25 9.45
CA LYS A 46 2.34 -8.52 9.14
C LYS A 46 3.29 -9.69 8.84
N GLY A 47 4.45 -9.72 9.50
CA GLY A 47 5.46 -10.77 9.33
C GLY A 47 6.46 -10.55 8.20
N ILE A 48 6.46 -9.37 7.57
CA ILE A 48 7.45 -8.97 6.56
C ILE A 48 8.23 -7.78 7.10
N ASN A 49 9.56 -7.87 7.13
CA ASN A 49 10.43 -6.77 7.51
C ASN A 49 11.31 -6.31 6.34
N LEU A 50 10.86 -5.28 5.63
CA LEU A 50 11.62 -4.69 4.52
C LEU A 50 12.95 -4.05 4.95
N LEU A 51 13.11 -3.72 6.23
CA LEU A 51 14.36 -3.21 6.81
C LEU A 51 15.25 -4.33 7.39
N GLY A 52 14.74 -5.56 7.48
CA GLY A 52 15.49 -6.76 7.85
C GLY A 52 15.90 -7.59 6.63
N GLY A 53 15.67 -7.07 5.42
CA GLY A 53 16.00 -7.76 4.16
C GLY A 53 14.88 -8.63 3.56
N ASP A 54 13.69 -8.67 4.14
CA ASP A 54 12.57 -9.41 3.56
C ASP A 54 12.01 -8.72 2.32
N ASP A 55 11.49 -9.49 1.38
CA ASP A 55 10.82 -8.99 0.19
C ASP A 55 9.29 -9.00 0.35
N LEU A 56 8.62 -7.96 -0.16
CA LEU A 56 7.16 -7.88 -0.26
C LEU A 56 6.73 -8.03 -1.71
N THR A 57 5.95 -9.06 -2.03
CA THR A 57 5.30 -9.16 -3.35
C THR A 57 3.88 -8.61 -3.28
N VAL A 58 3.55 -7.72 -4.21
CA VAL A 58 2.24 -7.12 -4.38
C VAL A 58 1.67 -7.57 -5.71
N ASP A 59 0.58 -8.33 -5.66
CA ASP A 59 -0.15 -8.76 -6.86
C ASP A 59 -1.16 -7.70 -7.28
N PHE A 60 -1.21 -7.40 -8.57
CA PHE A 60 -2.11 -6.42 -9.17
C PHE A 60 -3.34 -7.06 -9.83
N ASN A 61 -3.38 -8.39 -9.89
CA ASN A 61 -4.48 -9.18 -10.45
C ASN A 61 -4.72 -10.48 -9.67
N GLU A 62 -5.88 -11.08 -9.91
CA GLU A 62 -6.41 -12.21 -9.14
C GLU A 62 -5.61 -13.50 -9.35
N ASP A 63 -4.93 -13.63 -10.50
CA ASP A 63 -4.12 -14.81 -10.84
C ASP A 63 -2.63 -14.64 -10.53
N GLY A 64 -2.20 -13.47 -10.01
CA GLY A 64 -0.81 -13.17 -9.65
C GLY A 64 0.15 -13.05 -10.84
N SER A 65 -0.34 -13.04 -12.09
CA SER A 65 0.51 -12.93 -13.28
C SER A 65 1.09 -11.52 -13.48
N SER A 66 0.51 -10.51 -12.83
CA SER A 66 1.00 -9.13 -12.82
C SER A 66 1.29 -8.72 -11.39
N SER A 67 2.57 -8.66 -11.02
CA SER A 67 2.99 -8.32 -9.66
C SER A 67 4.18 -7.37 -9.64
N LEU A 68 4.44 -6.80 -8.47
CA LEU A 68 5.65 -6.05 -8.15
C LEU A 68 6.27 -6.63 -6.88
N THR A 69 7.53 -7.07 -6.98
CA THR A 69 8.32 -7.41 -5.79
C THR A 69 9.08 -6.16 -5.33
N VAL A 70 8.73 -5.71 -4.13
CA VAL A 70 9.44 -4.67 -3.40
C VAL A 70 10.54 -5.36 -2.59
N SER A 71 11.77 -5.27 -3.08
CA SER A 71 12.89 -5.87 -2.36
C SER A 71 13.25 -5.10 -1.10
N GLY A 72 13.42 -5.83 -0.02
CA GLY A 72 13.93 -5.29 1.24
C GLY A 72 15.42 -4.98 1.16
N PHE A 73 15.94 -4.45 2.25
CA PHE A 73 17.36 -4.28 2.47
C PHE A 73 17.66 -4.44 3.96
N ASP A 74 18.87 -4.88 4.28
CA ASP A 74 19.26 -5.08 5.67
C ASP A 74 19.74 -3.75 6.26
N ALA A 75 18.86 -3.07 6.97
CA ALA A 75 19.13 -1.77 7.59
C ALA A 75 19.82 -1.89 8.96
N THR A 76 20.33 -3.07 9.33
CA THR A 76 21.19 -3.22 10.51
C THR A 76 22.58 -2.64 10.23
N VAL A 77 23.26 -2.26 11.30
CA VAL A 77 24.62 -1.74 11.39
C VAL A 77 25.61 -2.68 10.69
N GLY A 78 25.49 -3.98 10.92
CA GLY A 78 26.32 -5.01 10.28
C GLY A 78 25.88 -5.44 8.88
N GLY A 79 24.68 -5.04 8.45
CA GLY A 79 24.11 -5.32 7.14
C GLY A 79 24.52 -4.30 6.08
N ASP A 80 23.55 -3.79 5.33
CA ASP A 80 23.79 -2.83 4.23
C ASP A 80 24.23 -1.44 4.73
N LEU A 81 24.05 -1.12 6.02
CA LEU A 81 24.57 0.13 6.58
C LEU A 81 26.08 0.10 6.76
N ASN A 82 26.65 -1.08 7.04
CA ASN A 82 28.09 -1.32 7.21
C ASN A 82 28.79 -0.25 8.07
N ILE A 83 28.29 -0.06 9.29
CA ILE A 83 28.87 0.87 10.27
C ILE A 83 29.68 0.04 11.29
N ALA A 84 30.96 0.35 11.45
CA ALA A 84 31.76 -0.29 12.48
C ALA A 84 31.46 0.28 13.88
N THR A 85 31.59 -0.56 14.91
CA THR A 85 31.60 -0.10 16.31
C THR A 85 32.82 0.79 16.58
N ALA A 86 32.78 1.54 17.68
CA ALA A 86 33.83 2.49 18.02
C ALA A 86 35.19 1.80 18.25
N ALA A 87 36.08 1.91 17.26
CA ALA A 87 37.42 1.34 17.35
C ALA A 87 38.25 2.04 18.44
N ASN A 88 38.96 1.23 19.25
CA ASN A 88 39.94 1.68 20.25
C ASN A 88 39.44 2.79 21.19
N ASN A 89 38.15 2.84 21.52
CA ASN A 89 37.53 3.90 22.32
C ASN A 89 37.81 5.32 21.76
N TRP A 90 38.00 5.42 20.45
CA TRP A 90 38.32 6.66 19.74
C TRP A 90 39.59 7.37 20.23
N VAL A 91 40.58 6.62 20.72
CA VAL A 91 41.86 7.18 21.18
C VAL A 91 42.55 7.98 20.08
N ALA A 92 42.51 7.51 18.82
CA ALA A 92 43.03 8.26 17.68
C ALA A 92 41.91 8.99 16.93
N ASP A 93 42.21 10.18 16.40
CA ASP A 93 41.25 10.92 15.56
C ASP A 93 40.88 10.13 14.29
N THR A 94 41.76 9.26 13.81
CA THR A 94 41.49 8.36 12.68
C THR A 94 40.37 7.37 12.95
N ASP A 95 40.20 6.95 14.22
CA ASP A 95 39.09 6.07 14.61
C ASP A 95 37.75 6.82 14.49
N ILE A 96 37.73 8.10 14.88
CA ILE A 96 36.56 8.99 14.76
C ILE A 96 36.28 9.30 13.28
N ASP A 97 37.31 9.58 12.48
CA ASP A 97 37.18 9.85 11.04
C ASP A 97 36.55 8.66 10.31
N THR A 98 36.94 7.43 10.67
CA THR A 98 36.38 6.20 10.13
C THR A 98 34.89 6.09 10.46
N ALA A 99 34.52 6.27 11.74
CA ALA A 99 33.11 6.25 12.16
C ALA A 99 32.27 7.32 11.44
N VAL A 100 32.81 8.53 11.24
CA VAL A 100 32.12 9.59 10.47
C VAL A 100 31.89 9.17 9.01
N SER A 101 32.90 8.58 8.37
CA SER A 101 32.80 8.10 6.99
C SER A 101 31.73 7.01 6.87
N ASP A 102 31.70 6.06 7.79
CA ASP A 102 30.72 4.98 7.83
C ASP A 102 29.29 5.53 8.00
N LEU A 103 29.08 6.47 8.92
CA LEU A 103 27.78 7.12 9.13
C LEU A 103 27.30 7.87 7.88
N ASP A 104 28.20 8.55 7.17
CA ASP A 104 27.86 9.29 5.94
C ASP A 104 27.53 8.33 4.77
N ALA A 105 28.26 7.22 4.65
CA ALA A 105 27.95 6.16 3.71
C ALA A 105 26.58 5.53 4.01
N ALA A 106 26.32 5.18 5.28
CA ALA A 106 25.05 4.62 5.73
C ALA A 106 23.86 5.55 5.46
N LEU A 107 24.00 6.86 5.69
CA LEU A 107 23.00 7.86 5.30
C LEU A 107 22.76 7.90 3.79
N GLY A 108 23.82 7.77 2.98
CA GLY A 108 23.74 7.64 1.53
C GLY A 108 22.94 6.42 1.11
N THR A 109 23.25 5.25 1.68
CA THR A 109 22.53 3.99 1.47
C THR A 109 21.05 4.13 1.83
N LEU A 110 20.74 4.62 3.03
CA LEU A 110 19.34 4.82 3.48
C LEU A 110 18.56 5.75 2.55
N ARG A 111 19.16 6.83 2.07
CA ARG A 111 18.52 7.74 1.10
C ARG A 111 18.26 7.06 -0.24
N SER A 112 19.23 6.29 -0.74
CA SER A 112 19.08 5.54 -1.99
C SER A 112 17.96 4.51 -1.89
N LYS A 113 17.97 3.67 -0.83
CA LYS A 113 16.95 2.65 -0.58
C LYS A 113 15.56 3.27 -0.36
N ALA A 114 15.47 4.36 0.39
CA ALA A 114 14.21 5.10 0.56
C ALA A 114 13.66 5.64 -0.77
N SER A 115 14.53 6.12 -1.67
CA SER A 115 14.12 6.55 -3.02
C SER A 115 13.56 5.38 -3.83
N THR A 116 14.16 4.20 -3.75
CA THR A 116 13.64 3.00 -4.41
C THR A 116 12.30 2.57 -3.85
N LEU A 117 12.14 2.55 -2.52
CA LEU A 117 10.86 2.25 -1.88
C LEU A 117 9.76 3.27 -2.27
N ALA A 118 10.10 4.56 -2.37
CA ALA A 118 9.17 5.61 -2.81
C ALA A 118 8.74 5.45 -4.28
N ALA A 119 9.67 5.03 -5.15
CA ALA A 119 9.34 4.72 -6.54
C ALA A 119 8.38 3.53 -6.63
N ASN A 120 8.64 2.46 -5.88
CA ASN A 120 7.76 1.29 -5.79
C ASN A 120 6.37 1.67 -5.26
N LEU A 121 6.31 2.47 -4.19
CA LEU A 121 5.04 2.98 -3.66
C LEU A 121 4.26 3.78 -4.71
N SER A 122 4.94 4.61 -5.50
CA SER A 122 4.30 5.38 -6.57
C SER A 122 3.67 4.47 -7.63
N VAL A 123 4.37 3.39 -8.01
CA VAL A 123 3.82 2.38 -8.94
C VAL A 123 2.59 1.71 -8.35
N ILE A 124 2.65 1.31 -7.08
CA ILE A 124 1.52 0.67 -6.38
C ILE A 124 0.31 1.60 -6.34
N THR A 125 0.50 2.88 -5.98
CA THR A 125 -0.59 3.88 -5.94
C THR A 125 -1.22 4.08 -7.32
N ILE A 126 -0.41 4.21 -8.37
CA ILE A 126 -0.92 4.36 -9.74
C ILE A 126 -1.75 3.14 -10.16
N ARG A 127 -1.29 1.93 -9.82
CA ARG A 127 -2.02 0.69 -10.10
C ARG A 127 -3.31 0.60 -9.29
N GLN A 128 -3.30 0.99 -8.02
CA GLN A 128 -4.48 1.03 -7.18
C GLN A 128 -5.56 1.96 -7.76
N ASP A 129 -5.17 3.15 -8.19
CA ASP A 129 -6.09 4.13 -8.78
C ASP A 129 -6.66 3.63 -10.11
N PHE A 130 -5.81 3.06 -10.97
CA PHE A 130 -6.24 2.44 -12.22
C PHE A 130 -7.26 1.33 -12.00
N THR A 131 -6.95 0.38 -11.10
CA THR A 131 -7.84 -0.74 -10.78
C THR A 131 -9.15 -0.24 -10.19
N SER A 132 -9.12 0.77 -9.31
CA SER A 132 -10.33 1.37 -8.75
C SER A 132 -11.18 2.04 -9.84
N GLY A 133 -10.56 2.77 -10.78
CA GLY A 133 -11.25 3.35 -11.93
C GLY A 133 -11.85 2.30 -12.87
N MET A 134 -11.13 1.20 -13.09
CA MET A 134 -11.60 0.06 -13.88
C MET A 134 -12.81 -0.59 -13.23
N ILE A 135 -12.77 -0.86 -11.92
CA ILE A 135 -13.90 -1.41 -11.15
C ILE A 135 -15.14 -0.52 -11.29
N ASN A 136 -15.00 0.79 -11.10
CA ASN A 136 -16.14 1.73 -11.22
C ASN A 136 -16.75 1.73 -12.64
N THR A 137 -15.89 1.65 -13.67
CA THR A 137 -16.34 1.59 -15.06
C THR A 137 -17.07 0.29 -15.36
N LEU A 138 -16.52 -0.84 -14.91
CA LEU A 138 -17.12 -2.17 -15.07
C LEU A 138 -18.44 -2.28 -14.31
N GLN A 139 -18.54 -1.70 -13.11
CA GLN A 139 -19.79 -1.64 -12.35
C GLN A 139 -20.86 -0.86 -13.12
N THR A 140 -20.51 0.33 -13.64
CA THR A 140 -21.45 1.12 -14.46
C THR A 140 -21.87 0.38 -15.75
N GLY A 141 -20.93 -0.32 -16.39
CA GLY A 141 -21.21 -1.14 -17.58
C GLY A 141 -22.13 -2.31 -17.27
N ALA A 142 -21.89 -3.02 -16.16
CA ALA A 142 -22.74 -4.10 -15.68
C ALA A 142 -24.13 -3.59 -15.33
N ASP A 143 -24.24 -2.46 -14.64
CA ASP A 143 -25.52 -1.81 -14.34
C ASP A 143 -26.28 -1.50 -15.63
N LYS A 144 -25.63 -0.97 -16.68
CA LYS A 144 -26.30 -0.72 -17.97
C LYS A 144 -26.77 -1.98 -18.70
N LEU A 145 -26.07 -3.11 -18.53
CA LEU A 145 -26.47 -4.38 -19.15
C LEU A 145 -27.55 -5.11 -18.34
N THR A 146 -27.67 -4.83 -17.05
CA THR A 146 -28.58 -5.55 -16.14
C THR A 146 -29.79 -4.73 -15.72
N LEU A 147 -29.70 -3.39 -15.68
CA LEU A 147 -30.87 -2.54 -15.48
C LEU A 147 -31.77 -2.61 -16.71
N ALA A 148 -33.04 -2.92 -16.45
CA ALA A 148 -34.10 -2.68 -17.40
C ALA A 148 -34.35 -1.18 -17.57
N ASP A 149 -34.62 -0.73 -18.80
CA ASP A 149 -35.03 0.66 -19.04
C ASP A 149 -36.42 0.88 -18.42
N MET A 150 -36.49 1.67 -17.35
CA MET A 150 -37.75 1.96 -16.65
C MET A 150 -38.79 2.63 -17.55
N ASN A 151 -38.39 3.33 -18.62
CA ASN A 151 -39.34 3.91 -19.57
C ASN A 151 -39.93 2.83 -20.48
N GLU A 152 -39.12 1.88 -20.95
CA GLU A 152 -39.58 0.78 -21.78
C GLU A 152 -40.42 -0.21 -20.98
N GLU A 153 -39.94 -0.63 -19.79
CA GLU A 153 -40.72 -1.43 -18.85
C GLU A 153 -42.01 -0.70 -18.43
N GLY A 154 -41.94 0.61 -18.20
CA GLY A 154 -43.12 1.43 -17.86
C GLY A 154 -44.14 1.48 -19.00
N ALA A 155 -43.70 1.68 -20.24
CA ALA A 155 -44.56 1.68 -21.42
C ALA A 155 -45.15 0.29 -21.70
N ASN A 156 -44.35 -0.77 -21.55
CA ASN A 156 -44.80 -2.15 -21.70
C ASN A 156 -45.81 -2.52 -20.61
N MET A 157 -45.58 -2.09 -19.37
CA MET A 157 -46.50 -2.28 -18.25
C MET A 157 -47.83 -1.55 -18.49
N LEU A 158 -47.79 -0.28 -18.94
CA LEU A 158 -48.99 0.47 -19.30
C LEU A 158 -49.73 -0.18 -20.48
N MET A 159 -49.00 -0.65 -21.49
CA MET A 159 -49.56 -1.39 -22.61
C MET A 159 -50.23 -2.69 -22.14
N LEU A 160 -49.59 -3.42 -21.22
CA LEU A 160 -50.13 -4.65 -20.64
C LEU A 160 -51.40 -4.37 -19.84
N GLN A 161 -51.42 -3.34 -18.99
CA GLN A 161 -52.62 -2.91 -18.27
C GLN A 161 -53.75 -2.54 -19.24
N THR A 162 -53.43 -1.82 -20.32
CA THR A 162 -54.40 -1.46 -21.37
C THR A 162 -54.94 -2.69 -22.08
N ARG A 163 -54.06 -3.65 -22.45
CA ARG A 163 -54.47 -4.94 -23.03
C ARG A 163 -55.33 -5.77 -22.09
N GLN A 164 -55.02 -5.79 -20.79
CA GLN A 164 -55.83 -6.47 -19.77
C GLN A 164 -57.21 -5.82 -19.62
N ALA A 165 -57.30 -4.48 -19.60
CA ALA A 165 -58.56 -3.76 -19.58
C ALA A 165 -59.40 -3.99 -20.85
N LEU A 166 -58.77 -4.00 -22.03
CA LEU A 166 -59.42 -4.37 -23.28
C LEU A 166 -59.85 -5.85 -23.29
N GLY A 167 -59.05 -6.76 -22.72
CA GLY A 167 -59.38 -8.17 -22.60
C GLY A 167 -60.58 -8.42 -21.68
N THR A 168 -60.64 -7.75 -20.52
CA THR A 168 -61.77 -7.88 -19.59
C THR A 168 -63.05 -7.25 -20.15
N THR A 169 -62.95 -6.10 -20.81
CA THR A 169 -64.11 -5.47 -21.49
C THR A 169 -64.59 -6.31 -22.67
N ALA A 170 -63.70 -6.83 -23.51
CA ALA A 170 -64.05 -7.74 -24.60
C ALA A 170 -64.72 -9.03 -24.08
N LEU A 171 -64.22 -9.63 -22.99
CA LEU A 171 -64.83 -10.80 -22.35
C LEU A 171 -66.21 -10.49 -21.75
N SER A 172 -66.36 -9.34 -21.12
CA SER A 172 -67.64 -8.84 -20.61
C SER A 172 -68.66 -8.66 -21.74
N LEU A 173 -68.26 -8.03 -22.85
CA LEU A 173 -69.09 -7.86 -24.04
C LEU A 173 -69.45 -9.20 -24.69
N ALA A 174 -68.50 -10.12 -24.80
CA ALA A 174 -68.75 -11.46 -25.32
C ALA A 174 -69.74 -12.25 -24.43
N SER A 175 -69.62 -12.13 -23.11
CA SER A 175 -70.54 -12.76 -22.15
C SER A 175 -71.94 -12.15 -22.21
N GLN A 176 -72.05 -10.82 -22.35
CA GLN A 176 -73.33 -10.13 -22.56
C GLN A 176 -73.97 -10.51 -23.90
N ALA A 177 -73.19 -10.60 -24.97
CA ALA A 177 -73.65 -11.04 -26.28
C ALA A 177 -74.17 -12.49 -26.22
N ALA A 178 -73.44 -13.41 -25.56
CA ALA A 178 -73.87 -14.78 -25.36
C ALA A 178 -75.18 -14.89 -24.54
N GLN A 179 -75.35 -14.07 -23.49
CA GLN A 179 -76.61 -14.02 -22.72
C GLN A 179 -77.77 -13.37 -23.50
N SER A 180 -77.49 -12.40 -24.36
CA SER A 180 -78.50 -11.79 -25.25
C SER A 180 -78.99 -12.80 -26.29
N VAL A 181 -78.11 -13.65 -26.81
CA VAL A 181 -78.49 -14.76 -27.70
C VAL A 181 -79.34 -15.77 -26.94
N LEU A 182 -79.00 -16.09 -25.69
CA LEU A 182 -79.76 -17.04 -24.87
C LEU A 182 -81.17 -16.54 -24.49
N ARG A 183 -81.40 -15.21 -24.40
CA ARG A 183 -82.74 -14.63 -24.19
C ARG A 183 -83.63 -14.65 -25.43
N LEU A 184 -83.05 -14.86 -26.61
CA LEU A 184 -83.78 -14.88 -27.89
C LEU A 184 -84.36 -16.27 -28.22
N PHE A 185 -84.02 -17.28 -27.44
CA PHE A 185 -84.51 -18.66 -27.51
C PHE A 185 -85.27 -19.01 -26.23
#